data_AF-A0A931B8T5-F1
#
_entry.id   AF-A0A931B8T5-F1
#
_cell.length_a   1.000
_cell.length_b   1.000
_cell.length_c   1.000
_cell.angle_alpha   90.00
_cell.angle_beta   90.00
_cell.angle_gamma   90.00
#
_symmetry.space_group_name_H-M   'P 1'
#
loop_
_entity.id
_entity.type
_entity.pdbx_description
1 polymer ?
#
loop_
_entity_poly.entity_id
_entity_poly.type
_entity_poly.pdbx_seq_one_letter_code
_entity_poly.pdbx_strand_id
1 'polypeptide(L)' 'MSARIEQDADGMYRVIVNGKTLEGEPGRPLRFETRHDAEDMLERRADLFSMPARTLQAHH' A
#
# COMPACT_ATOMS: atom_id res chain seq x y z
N MET A 1 -6.99 11.34 -5.38
CA MET A 1 -6.64 10.31 -4.38
C MET A 1 -5.56 10.90 -3.49
N SER A 2 -5.78 11.01 -2.18
CA SER A 2 -4.75 11.51 -1.26
C SER A 2 -4.07 10.34 -0.56
N ALA A 3 -2.75 10.32 -0.58
CA ALA A 3 -1.95 9.37 0.16
C ALA A 3 -0.89 10.13 0.95
N ARG A 4 -0.64 9.70 2.19
CA ARG A 4 0.41 10.25 3.05
C ARG A 4 1.12 9.13 3.79
N ILE A 5 2.37 9.38 4.14
CA ILE A 5 3.18 8.44 4.91
C ILE A 5 3.31 9.04 6.31
N GLU A 6 2.98 8.23 7.31
CA GLU A 6 3.12 8.59 8.72
C GLU A 6 4.12 7.65 9.38
N GLN A 7 4.95 8.18 10.28
CA GLN A 7 5.85 7.37 11.10
C GLN A 7 5.13 7.02 12.41
N ASP A 8 5.13 5.74 12.77
CA ASP A 8 4.68 5.22 14.06
C ASP A 8 5.68 5.57 15.16
N ALA A 9 5.25 5.47 16.43
CA ALA A 9 6.10 5.70 17.60
C ALA A 9 7.29 4.72 17.72
N ASP A 10 7.20 3.59 17.02
CA ASP A 10 8.24 2.56 16.93
C ASP A 10 9.33 2.90 15.88
N GLY A 11 9.19 4.02 15.17
CA GLY A 11 10.10 4.44 14.10
C GLY A 11 9.76 3.86 12.72
N MET A 12 8.81 2.93 12.65
CA MET A 12 8.30 2.33 11.41
C MET A 12 7.40 3.31 10.64
N TYR A 13 7.33 3.18 9.32
CA TYR A 13 6.49 3.98 8.44
C TYR A 13 5.24 3.20 8.02
N ARG A 14 4.11 3.90 7.89
CA ARG A 14 2.84 3.37 7.39
C ARG A 14 2.28 4.30 6.33
N VAL A 15 1.63 3.71 5.32
CA VAL A 15 0.99 4.45 4.24
C VAL A 15 -0.48 4.61 4.56
N ILE A 16 -1.03 5.81 4.38
CA ILE A 16 -2.44 6.13 4.61
C ILE A 16 -3.02 6.68 3.34
N VAL A 17 -3.99 5.95 2.77
CA VAL A 17 -4.62 6.26 1.49
C VAL A 17 -6.09 6.55 1.73
N ASN A 18 -6.55 7.74 1.32
CA ASN A 18 -7.91 8.23 1.57
C ASN A 18 -8.33 8.11 3.06
N GLY A 19 -7.38 8.35 3.97
CA GLY A 19 -7.62 8.26 5.42
C GLY A 19 -7.62 6.85 6.01
N LYS A 20 -7.34 5.80 5.21
CA LYS A 20 -7.19 4.42 5.71
C LYS A 20 -5.75 3.96 5.62
N THR A 21 -5.25 3.33 6.68
CA THR A 21 -3.93 2.70 6.66
C THR A 21 -3.92 1.55 5.66
N LEU A 22 -2.84 1.48 4.90
CA LEU A 22 -2.59 0.43 3.94
C LEU A 22 -2.40 -0.89 4.68
N GLU A 23 -3.26 -1.87 4.43
CA GLU A 23 -3.15 -3.21 5.00
C GLU A 23 -2.57 -4.17 3.97
N GLY A 24 -1.58 -4.96 4.41
CA GLY A 24 -0.97 -6.02 3.60
C GLY A 24 -1.77 -7.31 3.69
N GLU A 25 -2.27 -7.62 4.88
CA GLU A 25 -3.18 -8.73 5.17
C GLU A 25 -4.41 -8.18 5.91
N PRO A 26 -5.57 -8.86 5.87
CA PRO A 26 -6.77 -8.42 6.57
C PRO A 26 -6.48 -8.22 8.07
N GLY A 27 -6.63 -6.99 8.56
CA GLY A 27 -6.38 -6.65 9.96
C GLY A 27 -4.91 -6.42 10.32
N ARG A 28 -3.98 -6.45 9.35
CA ARG A 28 -2.57 -6.17 9.57
C ARG A 28 -2.10 -4.96 8.74
N PRO A 29 -1.82 -3.81 9.39
CA PRO A 29 -1.29 -2.66 8.69
C PRO A 29 0.10 -2.96 8.15
N LEU A 30 0.33 -2.56 6.90
CA LEU A 30 1.62 -2.66 6.25
C LEU A 30 2.54 -1.60 6.85
N ARG A 31 3.66 -2.07 7.39
CA ARG A 31 4.69 -1.25 8.03
C ARG A 31 6.00 -1.42 7.30
N PHE A 32 6.73 -0.33 7.15
CA PHE A 32 7.99 -0.26 6.44
C PHE A 32 9.06 0.29 7.37
N GLU A 33 10.29 -0.20 7.24
CA GLU A 33 11.42 0.32 8.03
C GLU A 33 11.88 1.69 7.53
N THR A 34 11.70 1.96 6.23
CA THR A 34 12.11 3.21 5.60
C THR A 34 10.94 3.92 4.94
N ARG A 35 11.04 5.24 4.84
CA ARG A 35 10.09 6.05 4.08
C ARG A 35 10.12 5.68 2.59
N HIS A 36 11.29 5.36 2.05
CA HIS A 36 11.46 5.02 0.65
C HIS A 36 10.68 3.76 0.26
N ASP A 37 10.73 2.70 1.08
CA ASP A 37 9.92 1.49 0.88
C ASP A 37 8.41 1.79 0.91
N ALA A 38 7.98 2.68 1.80
CA ALA A 38 6.58 3.11 1.87
C ALA A 38 6.15 3.91 0.62
N GLU A 39 7.05 4.73 0.08
CA GLU A 39 6.85 5.49 -1.18
C GLU A 39 6.79 4.54 -2.39
N ASP A 40 7.76 3.64 -2.55
CA ASP A 40 7.78 2.65 -3.64
C ASP A 40 6.53 1.76 -3.63
N MET A 41 6.10 1.30 -2.44
CA MET A 41 4.88 0.50 -2.34
C MET A 41 3.62 1.29 -2.70
N LEU A 42 3.56 2.59 -2.39
CA LEU A 42 2.45 3.44 -2.81
C LEU A 42 2.40 3.58 -4.34
N GLU A 43 3.56 3.75 -4.99
CA GLU A 43 3.68 3.83 -6.44
C GLU A 43 3.25 2.51 -7.11
N ARG A 44 3.75 1.36 -6.61
CA ARG A 44 3.38 0.04 -7.11
C ARG A 44 1.89 -0.27 -6.93
N ARG A 45 1.30 0.11 -5.79
CA ARG A 45 -0.12 -0.15 -5.54
C ARG A 45 -1.02 0.79 -6.33
N ALA A 46 -0.59 2.02 -6.61
CA ALA A 46 -1.32 2.91 -7.52
C ALA A 46 -1.47 2.25 -8.90
N ASP A 47 -0.43 1.58 -9.38
CA ASP A 47 -0.48 0.79 -10.62
C ASP A 47 -1.45 -0.40 -10.50
N LEU A 48 -1.39 -1.14 -9.40
CA LEU A 48 -2.28 -2.29 -9.14
C LEU A 48 -3.78 -1.90 -9.03
N PHE A 49 -4.09 -0.72 -8.49
CA PHE A 49 -5.46 -0.19 -8.47
C PHE A 49 -5.88 0.47 -9.80
N SER A 50 -4.91 0.83 -10.65
CA SER A 50 -5.15 1.36 -12.00
C SER A 50 -5.36 0.25 -13.03
N MET A 51 -4.93 -0.98 -12.72
CA MET A 51 -5.32 -2.15 -13.50
C MET A 51 -6.77 -2.53 -13.16
N PRO A 52 -7.69 -2.63 -14.15
CA PRO A 52 -8.95 -3.31 -13.89
C PRO A 52 -8.60 -4.71 -13.43
N ALA A 53 -9.28 -5.19 -12.39
CA ALA A 53 -9.25 -6.59 -11.96
C ALA A 53 -9.79 -7.50 -13.08
N ARG A 54 -9.08 -7.60 -14.20
CA ARG A 54 -9.25 -8.67 -15.17
C ARG A 54 -8.53 -9.86 -14.58
N THR A 55 -9.29 -10.48 -13.67
CA THR A 55 -9.33 -11.91 -13.40
C THR A 55 -8.32 -12.69 -14.23
N LEU A 56 -7.44 -13.38 -13.52
CA LEU A 56 -6.68 -14.52 -14.00
C LEU A 56 -7.66 -15.53 -14.63
N GLN A 57 -7.97 -15.35 -15.91
CA GLN A 57 -8.59 -16.39 -16.71
C GLN A 57 -7.42 -17.19 -17.30
N ALA A 58 -6.93 -18.15 -16.51
CA ALA A 58 -6.15 -19.26 -17.03
C ALA A 58 -7.04 -19.96 -18.05
N HIS A 59 -6.76 -19.89 -19.36
CA HIS A 59 -7.33 -20.81 -20.34
C HIS A 59 -6.62 -20.70 -21.70
N HIS A 60 -6.10 -21.85 -22.13
CA HIS A 60 -5.59 -22.26 -23.45
C HIS A 60 -4.14 -21.92 -23.83
#